data_AF-A0A4V3D104-F1
#
_entry.id   AF-A0A4V3D104-F1
#
_cell.length_a   1.000
_cell.length_b   1.000
_cell.length_c   1.000
_cell.angle_alpha   90.00
_cell.angle_beta   90.00
_cell.angle_gamma   90.00
#
_symmetry.space_group_name_H-M   'P 1'
#
loop_
_entity.id
_entity.type
_entity.pdbx_description
1 polymer ?
#
loop_
_entity_poly.entity_id
_entity_poly.type
_entity_poly.pdbx_seq_one_letter_code
_entity_poly.pdbx_strand_id
1 'polypeptide(L)'
;MPVIQNLIFGKRKYLFGLIPLVLISVICVAFSMDGSDDNFDIARREVLLRRIGHELLLQSGDSTSRVLPVEKIAENEYQIKFENELTFQPDSLVNTTRRLLAKDPLTPNYVVNVLNCGNAGVVYGYAISKNRKDDIVACSGRKQPTACYIINVKFKPLGLNTVKNGYLLGSLPLLAVVGFLLFRSVKPRRGVPEVQHDSLFTLGTVLFDAKNRKLIINGETIDLTGTETRVLLIFALSPNETIERSRLQKEIWEDEGVIVGRSLDMFISKLRKKLELDPNINIVVVRSKGYKLEISA
;
A
#
# COMPACT_ATOMS: atom_id res chain seq x y z
N MET A 1 19.31 12.73 45.83
CA MET A 1 20.30 11.83 45.18
C MET A 1 20.10 10.42 45.73
N PRO A 2 20.31 9.35 44.95
CA PRO A 2 20.38 9.30 43.48
C PRO A 2 18.94 9.48 42.93
N VAL A 3 18.35 8.85 41.90
CA VAL A 3 18.76 7.94 40.83
C VAL A 3 18.06 8.42 39.54
N ILE A 4 18.68 8.29 38.36
CA ILE A 4 18.02 8.54 37.06
C ILE A 4 18.06 7.24 36.23
N GLN A 5 17.09 6.35 36.43
CA GLN A 5 16.91 5.13 35.63
C GLN A 5 15.42 4.78 35.49
N ASN A 6 14.83 5.08 34.31
CA ASN A 6 13.67 4.35 33.73
C ASN A 6 13.18 4.91 32.38
N LEU A 7 13.60 6.12 31.98
CA LEU A 7 13.13 6.83 30.76
C LEU A 7 13.34 6.09 29.41
N ILE A 8 14.08 4.98 29.38
CA ILE A 8 14.45 4.27 28.14
C ILE A 8 13.46 3.14 27.79
N PHE A 9 12.78 2.52 28.77
CA PHE A 9 12.05 1.27 28.51
C PHE A 9 10.71 1.46 27.76
N GLY A 10 10.09 2.65 27.85
CA GLY A 10 8.75 2.90 27.30
C GLY A 10 8.65 2.86 25.76
N LYS A 11 9.69 3.27 25.03
CA LYS A 11 9.67 3.30 23.55
C LYS A 11 9.88 1.92 22.89
N ARG A 12 10.40 0.93 23.63
CA ARG A 12 10.89 -0.34 23.06
C ARG A 12 9.79 -1.20 22.42
N LYS A 13 8.56 -1.18 22.97
CA LYS A 13 7.45 -2.04 22.51
C LYS A 13 6.87 -1.67 21.13
N TYR A 14 6.97 -0.41 20.69
CA TYR A 14 6.51 0.00 19.36
C TYR A 14 7.59 -0.20 18.28
N LEU A 15 8.87 -0.12 18.67
CA LEU A 15 10.00 -0.38 17.77
C LEU A 15 9.97 -1.82 17.22
N PHE A 16 9.70 -2.80 18.09
CA PHE A 16 9.59 -4.22 17.73
C PHE A 16 8.42 -4.55 16.78
N GLY A 17 7.43 -3.67 16.60
CA GLY A 17 6.35 -3.87 15.63
C GLY A 17 6.68 -3.34 14.23
N LEU A 18 7.38 -2.20 14.15
CA LEU A 18 7.78 -1.57 12.88
C LEU A 18 8.97 -2.29 12.23
N ILE A 19 9.97 -2.72 13.02
CA ILE A 19 11.16 -3.42 12.53
C ILE A 19 10.81 -4.62 11.63
N PRO A 20 10.00 -5.62 12.04
CA PRO A 20 9.71 -6.78 11.19
C PRO A 20 8.90 -6.43 9.95
N LEU A 21 8.02 -5.41 10.00
CA LEU A 21 7.22 -5.00 8.83
C LEU A 21 8.09 -4.30 7.78
N VAL A 22 9.02 -3.44 8.21
CA VAL A 22 10.06 -2.88 7.33
C VAL A 22 10.97 -3.99 6.81
N LEU A 23 11.41 -4.92 7.66
CA LEU A 23 12.26 -6.05 7.26
C LEU A 23 11.58 -6.90 6.18
N ILE A 24 10.29 -7.23 6.34
CA ILE A 24 9.49 -7.94 5.34
C ILE A 24 9.41 -7.13 4.05
N SER A 25 9.17 -5.82 4.09
CA SER A 25 9.14 -5.00 2.87
C SER A 25 10.49 -4.95 2.15
N VAL A 26 11.61 -4.88 2.88
CA VAL A 26 12.97 -4.91 2.32
C VAL A 26 13.28 -6.29 1.73
N ILE A 27 12.86 -7.37 2.40
CA ILE A 27 13.01 -8.74 1.91
C ILE A 27 12.16 -8.97 0.65
N CYS A 28 10.92 -8.48 0.60
CA CYS A 28 10.09 -8.54 -0.61
C CYS A 28 10.68 -7.72 -1.77
N VAL A 29 11.27 -6.56 -1.50
CA VAL A 29 11.98 -5.77 -2.53
C VAL A 29 13.25 -6.49 -3.00
N ALA A 30 14.03 -7.11 -2.10
CA ALA A 30 15.19 -7.90 -2.46
C ALA A 30 14.83 -9.11 -3.33
N PHE A 31 13.77 -9.86 -2.99
CA PHE A 31 13.22 -10.93 -3.84
C PHE A 31 12.56 -10.43 -5.13
N SER A 32 12.24 -9.14 -5.24
CA SER A 32 11.80 -8.50 -6.49
C SER A 32 12.96 -7.97 -7.34
N MET A 33 14.20 -8.10 -6.85
CA MET A 33 15.44 -7.68 -7.52
C MET A 33 16.30 -8.88 -7.91
N ASP A 34 15.69 -9.96 -8.39
CA ASP A 34 16.42 -11.06 -9.03
C ASP A 34 16.87 -10.67 -10.45
N GLY A 35 17.84 -9.75 -10.50
CA GLY A 35 18.50 -9.32 -11.73
C GLY A 35 19.52 -10.34 -12.27
N SER A 36 19.45 -11.60 -11.85
CA SER A 36 20.38 -12.65 -12.32
C SER A 36 19.90 -13.32 -13.61
N ASP A 37 18.60 -13.62 -13.72
CA ASP A 37 17.99 -14.21 -14.92
C ASP A 37 17.98 -13.25 -16.13
N ASP A 38 17.77 -11.95 -15.91
CA ASP A 38 17.73 -10.92 -16.97
C ASP A 38 18.96 -10.98 -17.88
N ASN A 39 20.15 -11.14 -17.31
CA ASN A 39 21.40 -11.20 -18.06
C ASN A 39 21.55 -12.50 -18.86
N PHE A 40 21.06 -13.62 -18.33
CA PHE A 40 21.06 -14.91 -19.03
C PHE A 40 20.10 -14.90 -20.23
N ASP A 41 18.87 -14.41 -20.05
CA ASP A 41 17.90 -14.35 -21.15
C ASP A 41 18.25 -13.30 -22.22
N ILE A 42 18.96 -12.21 -21.87
CA ILE A 42 19.57 -11.30 -22.86
C ILE A 42 20.61 -12.04 -23.71
N ALA A 43 21.59 -12.72 -23.11
CA ALA A 43 22.60 -13.48 -23.84
C ALA A 43 21.97 -14.60 -24.71
N ARG A 44 20.95 -15.28 -24.18
CA ARG A 44 20.17 -16.29 -24.91
C ARG A 44 19.42 -15.71 -26.11
N ARG A 45 18.88 -14.49 -26.01
CA ARG A 45 18.26 -13.77 -27.13
C ARG A 45 19.28 -13.43 -28.22
N GLU A 46 20.47 -12.97 -27.86
CA GLU A 46 21.53 -12.67 -28.84
C GLU A 46 21.94 -13.93 -29.61
N VAL A 47 21.99 -15.10 -28.97
CA VAL A 47 22.19 -16.40 -29.64
C VAL A 47 21.03 -16.75 -30.58
N LEU A 48 19.77 -16.49 -30.21
CA LEU A 48 18.61 -16.70 -31.10
C LEU A 48 18.63 -15.75 -32.32
N LEU A 49 19.03 -14.48 -32.13
CA LEU A 49 19.19 -13.50 -33.20
C LEU A 49 20.33 -13.87 -34.16
N ARG A 50 21.47 -14.30 -33.61
CA ARG A 50 22.60 -14.84 -34.38
C ARG A 50 22.17 -16.07 -35.21
N ARG A 51 21.31 -16.92 -34.64
CA ARG A 51 20.73 -18.09 -35.33
C ARG A 51 19.75 -17.70 -36.44
N ILE A 52 18.95 -16.65 -36.28
CA ILE A 52 18.10 -16.10 -37.36
C ILE A 52 18.97 -15.72 -38.56
N GLY A 53 20.07 -14.98 -38.34
CA GLY A 53 21.00 -14.61 -39.41
C GLY A 53 21.63 -15.84 -40.09
N HIS A 54 22.06 -16.84 -39.31
CA HIS A 54 22.66 -18.06 -39.84
C HIS A 54 21.68 -18.88 -40.69
N GLU A 55 20.44 -19.07 -40.23
CA GLU A 55 19.41 -19.78 -41.00
C GLU A 55 19.02 -19.00 -42.27
N LEU A 56 19.14 -17.67 -42.27
CA LEU A 56 18.91 -16.83 -43.46
C LEU A 56 20.03 -16.96 -44.51
N LEU A 57 21.30 -17.03 -44.11
CA LEU A 57 22.43 -17.29 -45.01
C LEU A 57 22.31 -18.68 -45.64
N LEU A 58 22.00 -19.72 -44.86
CA LEU A 58 21.75 -21.06 -45.40
C LEU A 58 20.58 -21.06 -46.41
N GLN A 59 19.56 -20.23 -46.19
CA GLN A 59 18.44 -20.03 -47.13
C GLN A 59 18.81 -19.22 -48.39
N SER A 60 19.88 -18.41 -48.35
CA SER A 60 20.43 -17.73 -49.54
C SER A 60 21.39 -18.61 -50.35
N GLY A 61 21.77 -19.78 -49.82
CA GLY A 61 22.78 -20.67 -50.40
C GLY A 61 24.20 -20.41 -49.86
N ASP A 62 24.34 -19.58 -48.83
CA ASP A 62 25.62 -19.22 -48.23
C ASP A 62 25.85 -20.02 -46.93
N SER A 63 26.93 -20.81 -46.92
CA SER A 63 27.36 -21.62 -45.78
C SER A 63 28.70 -21.16 -45.18
N THR A 64 29.29 -20.07 -45.69
CA THR A 64 30.66 -19.64 -45.37
C THR A 64 30.72 -18.26 -44.72
N SER A 65 29.85 -17.32 -45.10
CA SER A 65 29.82 -15.97 -44.53
C SER A 65 29.46 -15.98 -43.05
N ARG A 66 30.10 -15.13 -42.26
CA ARG A 66 29.78 -14.99 -40.84
C ARG A 66 28.62 -14.03 -40.64
N VAL A 67 27.71 -14.40 -39.74
CA VAL A 67 26.91 -13.42 -39.01
C VAL A 67 27.87 -12.67 -38.08
N LEU A 68 27.91 -11.35 -38.16
CA LEU A 68 28.75 -10.51 -37.30
C LEU A 68 28.20 -10.51 -35.86
N PRO A 69 28.88 -9.92 -34.85
CA PRO A 69 28.31 -9.75 -33.52
C PRO A 69 26.92 -9.07 -33.58
N VAL A 70 25.99 -9.53 -32.75
CA VAL A 70 24.68 -8.89 -32.63
C VAL A 70 24.83 -7.68 -31.73
N GLU A 71 24.44 -6.50 -32.21
CA GLU A 71 24.61 -5.25 -31.47
C GLU A 71 23.28 -4.80 -30.88
N LYS A 72 23.25 -4.50 -29.58
CA LYS A 72 22.08 -3.91 -28.92
C LYS A 72 22.09 -2.39 -29.12
N ILE A 73 21.28 -1.90 -30.05
CA ILE A 73 21.23 -0.47 -30.44
C ILE A 73 20.23 0.35 -29.64
N ALA A 74 19.27 -0.29 -28.95
CA ALA A 74 18.41 0.33 -27.95
C ALA A 74 17.95 -0.70 -26.91
N GLU A 75 17.28 -0.23 -25.84
CA GLU A 75 16.81 -1.04 -24.70
C GLU A 75 16.14 -2.37 -25.09
N ASN A 76 15.36 -2.38 -26.18
CA ASN A 76 14.67 -3.55 -26.73
C ASN A 76 14.87 -3.69 -28.26
N GLU A 77 15.95 -3.12 -28.82
CA GLU A 77 16.24 -3.20 -30.26
C GLU A 77 17.67 -3.70 -30.52
N TYR A 78 17.76 -4.74 -31.36
CA TYR A 78 19.00 -5.46 -31.66
C TYR A 78 19.24 -5.45 -33.16
N GLN A 79 20.50 -5.43 -33.57
CA GLN A 79 20.93 -5.33 -34.96
C GLN A 79 21.78 -6.55 -35.34
N ILE A 80 21.38 -7.22 -36.42
CA ILE A 80 22.11 -8.33 -37.05
C ILE A 80 22.76 -7.78 -38.32
N LYS A 81 24.07 -7.97 -38.45
CA LYS A 81 24.87 -7.64 -39.64
C LYS A 81 25.52 -8.90 -40.21
N PHE A 82 25.84 -8.88 -41.49
CA PHE A 82 26.47 -9.97 -42.22
C PHE A 82 27.84 -9.55 -42.73
N GLU A 83 28.74 -10.53 -42.90
CA GLU A 83 30.08 -10.29 -43.45
C GLU A 83 30.07 -9.94 -44.94
N ASN A 84 29.16 -10.53 -45.71
CA ASN A 84 29.01 -10.33 -47.15
C ASN A 84 27.57 -9.94 -47.50
N GLU A 85 27.37 -9.50 -48.75
CA GLU A 85 26.04 -9.26 -49.30
C GLU A 85 25.22 -10.56 -49.43
N LEU A 86 23.91 -10.47 -49.25
CA LEU A 86 23.01 -11.62 -49.33
C LEU A 86 21.74 -11.30 -50.12
N THR A 87 21.10 -12.35 -50.64
CA THR A 87 19.73 -12.33 -51.17
C THR A 87 18.82 -13.09 -50.22
N PHE A 88 17.56 -12.67 -50.04
CA PHE A 88 16.63 -13.38 -49.16
C PHE A 88 15.19 -13.37 -49.68
N GLN A 89 14.37 -14.28 -49.14
CA GLN A 89 12.92 -14.30 -49.32
C GLN A 89 12.24 -13.82 -48.04
N PRO A 90 11.30 -12.85 -48.10
CA PRO A 90 10.54 -12.36 -46.95
C PRO A 90 9.88 -13.49 -46.14
N ASP A 91 9.24 -14.46 -46.80
CA ASP A 91 8.55 -15.56 -46.14
C ASP A 91 9.50 -16.45 -45.33
N SER A 92 10.70 -16.68 -45.85
CA SER A 92 11.74 -17.47 -45.19
C SER A 92 12.25 -16.75 -43.94
N LEU A 93 12.47 -15.42 -44.01
CA LEU A 93 12.81 -14.60 -42.85
C LEU A 93 11.69 -14.60 -41.79
N VAL A 94 10.44 -14.33 -42.21
CA VAL A 94 9.25 -14.33 -41.33
C VAL A 94 9.05 -15.67 -40.62
N ASN A 95 9.19 -16.78 -41.34
CA ASN A 95 9.04 -18.12 -40.79
C ASN A 95 10.21 -18.50 -39.86
N THR A 96 11.44 -18.13 -40.23
CA THR A 96 12.64 -18.29 -39.38
C THR A 96 12.47 -17.53 -38.05
N THR A 97 12.09 -16.24 -38.07
CA THR A 97 11.89 -15.48 -36.82
C THR A 97 10.71 -16.01 -36.01
N ARG A 98 9.57 -16.33 -36.63
CA ARG A 98 8.43 -16.94 -35.92
C ARG A 98 8.84 -18.25 -35.23
N ARG A 99 9.58 -19.13 -35.91
CA ARG A 99 10.02 -20.43 -35.38
C ARG A 99 11.01 -20.31 -34.22
N LEU A 100 11.93 -19.36 -34.29
CA LEU A 100 13.00 -19.20 -33.30
C LEU A 100 12.57 -18.34 -32.10
N LEU A 101 11.88 -17.22 -32.33
CA LEU A 101 11.44 -16.30 -31.28
C LEU A 101 10.18 -16.79 -30.54
N ALA A 102 9.40 -17.74 -31.08
CA ALA A 102 8.36 -18.44 -30.32
C ALA A 102 8.91 -19.30 -29.15
N LYS A 103 10.24 -19.38 -28.99
CA LYS A 103 10.93 -20.02 -27.86
C LYS A 103 11.56 -19.03 -26.87
N ASP A 104 11.46 -17.72 -27.13
CA ASP A 104 11.83 -16.65 -26.20
C ASP A 104 10.64 -16.45 -25.22
N PRO A 105 10.82 -16.69 -23.91
CA PRO A 105 9.72 -16.57 -22.95
C PRO A 105 9.30 -15.11 -22.72
N LEU A 106 10.17 -14.14 -23.02
CA LEU A 106 9.97 -12.76 -22.62
C LEU A 106 9.06 -11.97 -23.57
N THR A 107 9.02 -12.25 -24.88
CA THR A 107 8.13 -11.47 -25.78
C THR A 107 7.61 -12.17 -27.04
N PRO A 108 6.26 -12.27 -27.19
CA PRO A 108 5.63 -12.74 -28.43
C PRO A 108 5.36 -11.63 -29.46
N ASN A 109 5.64 -10.35 -29.15
CA ASN A 109 5.39 -9.23 -30.06
C ASN A 109 6.72 -8.55 -30.45
N TYR A 110 7.01 -8.48 -31.74
CA TYR A 110 8.24 -7.87 -32.27
C TYR A 110 8.04 -7.33 -33.69
N VAL A 111 8.85 -6.34 -34.06
CA VAL A 111 8.94 -5.77 -35.40
C VAL A 111 10.31 -6.08 -35.96
N VAL A 112 10.38 -6.49 -37.23
CA VAL A 112 11.64 -6.71 -37.95
C VAL A 112 11.69 -5.73 -39.11
N ASN A 113 12.78 -4.97 -39.19
CA ASN A 113 13.08 -4.07 -40.30
C ASN A 113 14.40 -4.52 -40.95
N VAL A 114 14.40 -4.69 -42.27
CA VAL A 114 15.59 -4.92 -43.08
C VAL A 114 15.95 -3.62 -43.79
N LEU A 115 17.14 -3.11 -43.51
CA LEU A 115 17.64 -1.82 -43.97
C LEU A 115 18.78 -2.03 -44.98
N ASN A 116 18.93 -1.12 -45.94
CA ASN A 116 20.10 -1.08 -46.81
C ASN A 116 21.28 -0.44 -46.07
N CYS A 117 22.48 -1.04 -46.17
CA CYS A 117 23.68 -0.55 -45.48
C CYS A 117 24.07 0.90 -45.84
N GLY A 118 23.85 1.34 -47.08
CA GLY A 118 24.36 2.61 -47.60
C GLY A 118 23.56 3.85 -47.23
N ASN A 119 22.26 3.72 -46.95
CA ASN A 119 21.38 4.86 -46.63
C ASN A 119 20.45 4.63 -45.42
N ALA A 120 20.53 3.48 -44.74
CA ALA A 120 19.63 3.07 -43.66
C ALA A 120 18.12 3.11 -44.03
N GLY A 121 17.78 3.09 -45.32
CA GLY A 121 16.40 3.00 -45.78
C GLY A 121 15.84 1.59 -45.56
N VAL A 122 14.62 1.49 -45.02
CA VAL A 122 13.93 0.21 -44.81
C VAL A 122 13.50 -0.35 -46.17
N VAL A 123 14.12 -1.46 -46.58
CA VAL A 123 13.84 -2.18 -47.85
C VAL A 123 12.72 -3.21 -47.65
N TYR A 124 12.62 -3.77 -46.44
CA TYR A 124 11.55 -4.69 -46.06
C TYR A 124 11.23 -4.57 -44.57
N GLY A 125 10.00 -4.84 -44.17
CA GLY A 125 9.64 -4.91 -42.75
C GLY A 125 8.32 -5.62 -42.50
N TYR A 126 8.16 -6.13 -41.27
CA TYR A 126 6.96 -6.80 -40.80
C TYR A 126 6.83 -6.74 -39.27
N ALA A 127 5.61 -6.87 -38.78
CA ALA A 127 5.29 -6.94 -37.35
C ALA A 127 4.60 -8.26 -37.01
N ILE A 128 5.02 -8.91 -35.93
CA ILE A 128 4.41 -10.12 -35.37
C ILE A 128 3.87 -9.80 -33.98
N SER A 129 2.69 -10.35 -33.68
CA SER A 129 1.91 -10.10 -32.48
C SER A 129 1.50 -11.41 -31.80
N LYS A 130 1.19 -11.35 -30.49
CA LYS A 130 0.64 -12.50 -29.73
C LYS A 130 -0.66 -13.04 -30.34
N ASN A 131 -1.46 -12.15 -30.93
CA ASN A 131 -2.65 -12.46 -31.70
C ASN A 131 -2.31 -12.36 -33.19
N ARG A 132 -2.38 -13.49 -33.92
CA ARG A 132 -2.04 -13.55 -35.36
C ARG A 132 -2.91 -12.68 -36.27
N LYS A 133 -4.07 -12.18 -35.80
CA LYS A 133 -4.87 -11.19 -36.55
C LYS A 133 -4.21 -9.81 -36.61
N ASP A 134 -3.27 -9.55 -35.69
CA ASP A 134 -2.53 -8.29 -35.55
C ASP A 134 -1.09 -8.44 -36.11
N ASP A 135 -0.82 -9.49 -36.90
CA ASP A 135 0.42 -9.67 -37.66
C ASP A 135 0.35 -8.86 -38.97
N ILE A 136 1.38 -8.06 -39.25
CA ILE A 136 1.49 -7.26 -40.48
C ILE A 136 2.68 -7.80 -41.28
N VAL A 137 2.42 -8.62 -42.29
CA VAL A 137 3.44 -9.20 -43.18
C VAL A 137 3.20 -8.75 -44.62
N ALA A 138 4.09 -7.90 -45.14
CA ALA A 138 4.08 -7.44 -46.52
C ALA A 138 4.97 -8.32 -47.44
N CYS A 139 4.88 -8.08 -48.75
CA CYS A 139 5.83 -8.54 -49.78
C CYS A 139 6.11 -10.06 -49.86
N SER A 140 5.20 -10.90 -49.34
CA SER A 140 5.23 -12.36 -49.52
C SER A 140 5.39 -12.78 -50.98
N GLY A 141 6.08 -13.89 -51.22
CA GLY A 141 6.35 -14.48 -52.53
C GLY A 141 7.47 -13.80 -53.35
N ARG A 142 8.03 -12.68 -52.87
CA ARG A 142 9.12 -11.98 -53.58
C ARG A 142 10.50 -12.53 -53.18
N LYS A 143 11.50 -12.34 -54.03
CA LYS A 143 12.93 -12.51 -53.68
C LYS A 143 13.61 -11.15 -53.76
N GLN A 144 14.32 -10.76 -52.71
CA GLN A 144 15.11 -9.53 -52.69
C GLN A 144 16.42 -9.74 -53.48
N PRO A 145 16.93 -8.73 -54.20
CA PRO A 145 18.21 -8.84 -54.90
C PRO A 145 19.35 -9.08 -53.92
N THR A 146 20.50 -9.56 -54.41
CA THR A 146 21.72 -9.60 -53.59
C THR A 146 22.18 -8.17 -53.31
N ALA A 147 22.33 -7.80 -52.04
CA ALA A 147 22.88 -6.53 -51.60
C ALA A 147 23.33 -6.59 -50.13
N CYS A 148 24.04 -5.56 -49.67
CA CYS A 148 24.32 -5.35 -48.25
C CYS A 148 23.04 -4.97 -47.49
N TYR A 149 22.61 -5.86 -46.59
CA TYR A 149 21.44 -5.68 -45.72
C TYR A 149 21.82 -5.74 -44.23
N ILE A 150 21.10 -4.97 -43.43
CA ILE A 150 21.14 -4.97 -41.96
C ILE A 150 19.74 -5.34 -41.47
N ILE A 151 19.62 -6.18 -40.43
CA ILE A 151 18.31 -6.55 -39.87
C ILE A 151 18.21 -6.04 -38.43
N ASN A 152 17.34 -5.05 -38.21
CA ASN A 152 16.92 -4.63 -36.88
C ASN A 152 15.73 -5.48 -36.42
N VAL A 153 15.81 -6.01 -35.19
CA VAL A 153 14.70 -6.68 -34.50
C VAL A 153 14.36 -5.88 -33.24
N LYS A 154 13.16 -5.29 -33.23
CA LYS A 154 12.65 -4.46 -32.13
C LYS A 154 11.55 -5.22 -31.39
N PHE A 155 11.83 -5.62 -30.16
CA PHE A 155 10.86 -6.26 -29.28
C PHE A 155 9.96 -5.18 -28.65
N LYS A 156 8.66 -5.45 -28.53
CA LYS A 156 7.79 -4.61 -27.71
C LYS A 156 8.18 -4.85 -26.25
N PRO A 157 8.47 -3.82 -25.42
CA PRO A 157 8.82 -4.06 -24.02
C PRO A 157 7.71 -4.86 -23.32
N LEU A 158 8.10 -5.69 -22.36
CA LEU A 158 7.16 -6.44 -21.52
C LEU A 158 6.34 -5.45 -20.70
N GLY A 159 5.12 -5.18 -21.18
CA GLY A 159 4.12 -4.35 -20.53
C GLY A 159 3.54 -4.99 -19.28
N LEU A 160 4.38 -5.33 -18.30
CA LEU A 160 4.06 -4.86 -16.96
C LEU A 160 3.81 -3.36 -17.10
N ASN A 161 2.61 -2.92 -16.75
CA ASN A 161 2.42 -1.51 -16.54
C ASN A 161 3.36 -1.13 -15.39
N THR A 162 4.44 -0.43 -15.70
CA THR A 162 5.09 0.51 -14.78
C THR A 162 4.09 1.63 -14.52
N VAL A 163 3.05 1.27 -13.75
CA VAL A 163 2.33 2.13 -12.83
C VAL A 163 3.41 2.93 -12.13
N LYS A 164 3.59 4.18 -12.61
CA LYS A 164 4.73 5.06 -12.33
C LYS A 164 5.22 4.80 -10.90
N ASN A 165 6.49 4.44 -10.67
CA ASN A 165 6.92 3.92 -9.36
C ASN A 165 6.52 4.80 -8.15
N GLY A 166 6.30 6.11 -8.36
CA GLY A 166 5.64 7.02 -7.40
C GLY A 166 4.22 6.64 -6.92
N TYR A 167 3.50 5.72 -7.56
CA TYR A 167 2.21 5.19 -7.10
C TYR A 167 2.35 3.95 -6.20
N LEU A 168 3.40 3.13 -6.37
CA LEU A 168 3.72 2.07 -5.41
C LEU A 168 4.48 2.64 -4.19
N LEU A 169 5.39 3.58 -4.43
CA LEU A 169 5.96 4.43 -3.37
C LEU A 169 4.92 5.38 -2.74
N GLY A 170 3.81 5.66 -3.44
CA GLY A 170 2.69 6.47 -2.95
C GLY A 170 1.63 5.66 -2.20
N SER A 171 1.44 4.38 -2.53
CA SER A 171 0.51 3.50 -1.83
C SER A 171 1.08 2.98 -0.50
N LEU A 172 2.41 2.82 -0.38
CA LEU A 172 3.07 2.49 0.88
C LEU A 172 2.75 3.46 2.05
N PRO A 173 2.92 4.80 1.93
CA PRO A 173 2.51 5.73 2.96
C PRO A 173 0.99 5.82 3.11
N LEU A 174 0.21 5.59 2.05
CA LEU A 174 -1.26 5.57 2.13
C LEU A 174 -1.77 4.35 2.92
N LEU A 175 -1.16 3.17 2.73
CA LEU A 175 -1.39 1.97 3.55
C LEU A 175 -0.83 2.12 4.97
N ALA A 176 0.27 2.85 5.16
CA ALA A 176 0.75 3.20 6.50
C ALA A 176 -0.21 4.16 7.22
N VAL A 177 -0.85 5.10 6.51
CA VAL A 177 -1.87 6.02 7.06
C VAL A 177 -3.19 5.29 7.31
N VAL A 178 -3.68 4.47 6.38
CA VAL A 178 -4.87 3.63 6.59
C VAL A 178 -4.63 2.63 7.72
N GLY A 179 -3.45 2.03 7.78
CA GLY A 179 -3.00 1.20 8.91
C GLY A 179 -2.98 1.99 10.22
N PHE A 180 -2.39 3.19 10.25
CA PHE A 180 -2.36 4.07 11.43
C PHE A 180 -3.77 4.49 11.89
N LEU A 181 -4.70 4.72 10.96
CA LEU A 181 -6.10 5.03 11.27
C LEU A 181 -6.86 3.80 11.76
N LEU A 182 -6.69 2.63 11.14
CA LEU A 182 -7.31 1.38 11.59
C LEU A 182 -6.75 0.91 12.95
N PHE A 183 -5.45 1.05 13.20
CA PHE A 183 -4.84 0.83 14.52
C PHE A 183 -5.17 1.93 15.54
N ARG A 184 -5.71 3.09 15.11
CA ARG A 184 -6.34 4.07 16.00
C ARG A 184 -7.75 3.62 16.42
N SER A 185 -8.51 3.05 15.49
CA SER A 185 -9.87 2.54 15.73
C SER A 185 -9.89 1.19 16.44
N VAL A 186 -8.89 0.32 16.22
CA VAL A 186 -8.59 -0.80 17.13
C VAL A 186 -7.92 -0.23 18.38
N LYS A 187 -8.72 0.46 19.22
CA LYS A 187 -8.48 0.51 20.66
C LYS A 187 -8.24 -0.95 21.07
N PRO A 188 -7.03 -1.34 21.51
CA PRO A 188 -6.85 -2.70 22.00
C PRO A 188 -7.80 -2.87 23.18
N ARG A 189 -8.43 -4.04 23.31
CA ARG A 189 -8.94 -4.51 24.60
C ARG A 189 -7.75 -4.82 25.51
N ARG A 190 -6.99 -3.78 25.86
CA ARG A 190 -6.13 -3.78 27.04
C ARG A 190 -7.08 -4.00 28.21
N GLY A 191 -7.01 -5.17 28.83
CA GLY A 191 -7.35 -5.25 30.25
C GLY A 191 -6.62 -4.10 30.94
N VAL A 192 -7.37 -3.32 31.71
CA VAL A 192 -6.85 -2.12 32.36
C VAL A 192 -5.62 -2.52 33.17
N PRO A 193 -4.44 -1.92 32.92
CA PRO A 193 -3.31 -2.08 33.83
C PRO A 193 -3.77 -1.60 35.19
N GLU A 194 -3.59 -2.41 36.22
CA GLU A 194 -4.12 -2.16 37.56
C GLU A 194 -3.48 -0.91 38.19
N VAL A 195 -4.08 0.25 37.92
CA VAL A 195 -3.85 1.47 38.67
C VAL A 195 -4.90 1.46 39.77
N GLN A 196 -4.46 1.21 40.99
CA GLN A 196 -5.29 1.30 42.19
C GLN A 196 -5.58 2.78 42.46
N HIS A 197 -6.66 3.26 41.89
CA HIS A 197 -7.44 4.41 42.36
C HIS A 197 -8.86 3.92 42.57
N ASP A 198 -9.47 4.32 43.69
CA ASP A 198 -10.78 3.82 44.08
C ASP A 198 -11.82 4.14 43.02
N SER A 199 -12.36 3.10 42.39
CA SER A 199 -13.47 3.22 41.44
C SER A 199 -14.83 3.25 42.12
N LEU A 200 -14.85 3.29 43.46
CA LEU A 200 -16.02 3.42 44.31
C LEU A 200 -15.95 4.78 45.02
N PHE A 201 -16.96 5.62 44.81
CA PHE A 201 -17.06 6.94 45.43
C PHE A 201 -18.27 6.95 46.36
N THR A 202 -18.07 7.28 47.64
CA THR A 202 -19.17 7.55 48.57
C THR A 202 -19.61 9.00 48.39
N LEU A 203 -20.83 9.19 47.91
CA LEU A 203 -21.47 10.49 47.73
C LEU A 203 -22.68 10.49 48.67
N GLY A 204 -22.64 11.19 49.81
CA GLY A 204 -23.72 11.10 50.80
C GLY A 204 -23.94 9.66 51.26
N THR A 205 -25.17 9.14 51.12
CA THR A 205 -25.49 7.72 51.37
C THR A 205 -25.36 6.82 50.12
N VAL A 206 -25.07 7.42 48.96
CA VAL A 206 -24.96 6.74 47.66
C VAL A 206 -23.54 6.23 47.42
N LEU A 207 -23.41 4.95 47.09
CA LEU A 207 -22.15 4.37 46.63
C LEU A 207 -22.14 4.32 45.10
N PHE A 208 -21.26 5.10 44.49
CA PHE A 208 -21.09 5.19 43.03
C PHE A 208 -19.91 4.32 42.57
N ASP A 209 -20.19 3.24 41.85
CA ASP A 209 -19.21 2.40 41.17
C ASP A 209 -19.01 2.90 39.73
N ALA A 210 -17.92 3.64 39.50
CA ALA A 210 -17.54 4.17 38.20
C ALA A 210 -17.05 3.10 37.21
N LYS A 211 -16.61 1.93 37.71
CA LYS A 211 -16.04 0.83 36.91
C LYS A 211 -17.14 -0.07 36.35
N ASN A 212 -18.09 -0.47 37.20
CA ASN A 212 -19.26 -1.25 36.80
C ASN A 212 -20.42 -0.37 36.31
N ARG A 213 -20.33 0.96 36.47
CA ARG A 213 -21.31 1.98 36.06
C ARG A 213 -22.63 1.85 36.82
N LYS A 214 -22.56 1.81 38.15
CA LYS A 214 -23.71 1.57 39.04
C LYS A 214 -23.77 2.61 40.15
N LEU A 215 -24.98 2.98 40.55
CA LEU A 215 -25.26 3.61 41.84
C LEU A 215 -25.92 2.58 42.75
N ILE A 216 -25.53 2.55 44.01
CA ILE A 216 -26.20 1.78 45.05
C ILE A 216 -26.77 2.78 46.06
N ILE A 217 -28.10 2.76 46.22
CA ILE A 217 -28.85 3.69 47.06
C ILE A 217 -29.85 2.87 47.90
N ASN A 218 -29.75 2.93 49.23
CA ASN A 218 -30.64 2.18 50.14
C ASN A 218 -30.77 0.67 49.85
N GLY A 219 -29.76 0.07 49.20
CA GLY A 219 -29.74 -1.33 48.76
C GLY A 219 -30.20 -1.58 47.31
N GLU A 220 -30.90 -0.63 46.68
CA GLU A 220 -31.23 -0.71 45.25
C GLU A 220 -30.00 -0.40 44.38
N THR A 221 -29.88 -1.09 43.23
CA THR A 221 -28.79 -0.91 42.26
C THR A 221 -29.31 -0.31 40.96
N ILE A 222 -28.81 0.86 40.57
CA ILE A 222 -29.24 1.63 39.39
C ILE A 222 -28.10 1.69 38.38
N ASP A 223 -28.32 1.14 37.19
CA ASP A 223 -27.32 1.17 36.11
C ASP A 223 -27.21 2.57 35.46
N LEU A 224 -25.98 2.98 35.16
CA LEU A 224 -25.65 4.21 34.44
C LEU A 224 -25.21 3.94 33.01
N THR A 225 -25.60 4.82 32.10
CA THR A 225 -25.00 4.87 30.75
C THR A 225 -23.55 5.37 30.83
N GLY A 226 -22.75 5.11 29.79
CA GLY A 226 -21.36 5.57 29.74
C GLY A 226 -21.21 7.08 29.92
N THR A 227 -22.11 7.88 29.31
CA THR A 227 -22.12 9.33 29.45
C THR A 227 -22.52 9.78 30.86
N GLU A 228 -23.59 9.21 31.44
CA GLU A 228 -24.01 9.50 32.82
C GLU A 228 -22.90 9.17 33.83
N THR A 229 -22.18 8.06 33.62
CA THR A 229 -21.04 7.66 34.46
C THR A 229 -19.93 8.70 34.43
N ARG A 230 -19.55 9.21 33.24
CA ARG A 230 -18.50 10.25 33.12
C ARG A 230 -18.91 11.55 33.79
N VAL A 231 -20.13 12.02 33.53
CA VAL A 231 -20.64 13.25 34.14
C VAL A 231 -20.64 13.15 35.66
N LEU A 232 -21.09 12.02 36.22
CA LEU A 232 -21.07 11.82 37.67
C LEU A 232 -19.65 11.65 38.23
N LEU A 233 -18.73 11.00 37.49
CA LEU A 233 -17.32 10.89 37.88
C LEU A 233 -16.63 12.25 37.96
N ILE A 234 -16.90 13.16 37.02
CA ILE A 234 -16.36 14.53 37.05
C ILE A 234 -16.84 15.28 38.30
N PHE A 235 -18.10 15.07 38.73
CA PHE A 235 -18.60 15.61 39.99
C PHE A 235 -18.08 14.87 41.24
N ALA A 236 -17.85 13.55 41.17
CA ALA A 236 -17.37 12.73 42.30
C ALA A 236 -15.88 12.99 42.62
N LEU A 237 -15.09 13.41 41.63
CA LEU A 237 -13.70 13.85 41.79
C LEU A 237 -13.58 15.29 42.32
N SER A 238 -14.65 16.09 42.21
CA SER A 238 -14.74 17.50 42.61
C SER A 238 -16.04 17.76 43.40
N PRO A 239 -16.30 17.04 44.51
CA PRO A 239 -17.55 17.18 45.26
C PRO A 239 -17.63 18.55 45.92
N ASN A 240 -18.83 19.14 45.94
CA ASN A 240 -19.06 20.51 46.42
C ASN A 240 -18.29 21.62 45.65
N GLU A 241 -17.64 21.34 44.52
CA GLU A 241 -17.03 22.37 43.65
C GLU A 241 -17.95 22.79 42.49
N THR A 242 -17.77 24.01 41.97
CA THR A 242 -18.49 24.49 40.78
C THR A 242 -17.71 24.13 39.52
N ILE A 243 -18.27 23.25 38.69
CA ILE A 243 -17.66 22.77 37.45
C ILE A 243 -18.30 23.53 36.27
N GLU A 244 -17.45 24.13 35.44
CA GLU A 244 -17.92 24.97 34.32
C GLU A 244 -18.68 24.16 33.26
N ARG A 245 -19.68 24.81 32.64
CA ARG A 245 -20.45 24.21 31.53
C ARG A 245 -19.57 23.86 30.33
N SER A 246 -18.58 24.72 30.04
CA SER A 246 -17.50 24.54 29.05
C SER A 246 -16.70 23.26 29.31
N ARG A 247 -16.19 23.09 30.54
CA ARG A 247 -15.39 21.95 30.98
C ARG A 247 -16.17 20.64 30.88
N LEU A 248 -17.39 20.62 31.42
CA LEU A 248 -18.29 19.46 31.32
C LEU A 248 -18.56 19.10 29.86
N GLN A 249 -18.82 20.08 28.98
CA GLN A 249 -19.00 19.79 27.56
C GLN A 249 -17.73 19.21 26.92
N LYS A 250 -16.55 19.77 27.22
CA LYS A 250 -15.28 19.30 26.66
C LYS A 250 -15.01 17.83 27.01
N GLU A 251 -15.08 17.49 28.30
CA GLU A 251 -14.76 16.15 28.83
C GLU A 251 -15.80 15.08 28.43
N ILE A 252 -17.03 15.46 28.05
CA ILE A 252 -18.05 14.54 27.53
C ILE A 252 -17.85 14.24 26.04
N TRP A 253 -17.61 15.26 25.22
CA TRP A 253 -17.76 15.15 23.75
C TRP A 253 -16.44 14.98 22.98
N GLU A 254 -15.28 15.45 23.47
CA GLU A 254 -14.01 15.28 22.73
C GLU A 254 -13.57 13.81 22.63
N ASP A 255 -13.92 12.99 23.62
CA ASP A 255 -13.32 11.66 23.83
C ASP A 255 -14.02 10.50 23.08
N GLU A 256 -15.13 10.77 22.39
CA GLU A 256 -15.81 9.80 21.50
C GLU A 256 -15.89 10.23 20.03
N GLY A 257 -15.68 11.52 19.71
CA GLY A 257 -15.79 12.05 18.34
C GLY A 257 -17.20 12.00 17.74
N VAL A 258 -18.23 11.70 18.54
CA VAL A 258 -19.62 11.60 18.06
C VAL A 258 -20.33 12.95 18.22
N ILE A 259 -20.72 13.55 17.09
CA ILE A 259 -21.57 14.75 17.06
C ILE A 259 -23.00 14.36 17.42
N VAL A 260 -23.29 14.25 18.72
CA VAL A 260 -24.65 13.96 19.24
C VAL A 260 -25.34 15.27 19.62
N GLY A 261 -26.37 15.66 18.87
CA GLY A 261 -27.21 16.83 19.15
C GLY A 261 -28.15 16.69 20.36
N ARG A 262 -27.64 16.25 21.52
CA ARG A 262 -28.37 16.18 22.80
C ARG A 262 -27.64 17.03 23.83
N SER A 263 -28.37 17.91 24.52
CA SER A 263 -27.77 18.88 25.44
C SER A 263 -27.22 18.23 26.72
N LEU A 264 -26.23 18.89 27.33
CA LEU A 264 -25.74 18.58 28.68
C LEU A 264 -26.89 18.54 29.70
N ASP A 265 -27.84 19.46 29.55
CA ASP A 265 -29.02 19.61 30.42
C ASP A 265 -29.87 18.32 30.48
N MET A 266 -29.94 17.56 29.38
CA MET A 266 -30.61 16.25 29.37
C MET A 266 -29.88 15.23 30.26
N PHE A 267 -28.55 15.19 30.23
CA PHE A 267 -27.77 14.28 31.08
C PHE A 267 -27.80 14.69 32.56
N ILE A 268 -27.74 15.99 32.86
CA ILE A 268 -27.91 16.52 34.22
C ILE A 268 -29.32 16.20 34.75
N SER A 269 -30.36 16.35 33.93
CA SER A 269 -31.75 15.99 34.28
C SER A 269 -31.89 14.49 34.59
N LYS A 270 -31.29 13.62 33.77
CA LYS A 270 -31.28 12.17 34.03
C LYS A 270 -30.51 11.79 35.30
N LEU A 271 -29.38 12.44 35.59
CA LEU A 271 -28.62 12.19 36.81
C LEU A 271 -29.38 12.64 38.05
N ARG A 272 -30.02 13.83 38.02
CA ARG A 272 -30.94 14.24 39.10
C ARG A 272 -31.99 13.17 39.38
N LYS A 273 -32.70 12.70 38.35
CA LYS A 273 -33.72 11.63 38.53
C LYS A 273 -33.18 10.29 39.07
N LYS A 274 -31.88 10.02 38.95
CA LYS A 274 -31.24 8.84 39.56
C LYS A 274 -30.67 9.10 40.97
N LEU A 275 -30.46 10.36 41.34
CA LEU A 275 -29.96 10.79 42.65
C LEU A 275 -31.06 11.30 43.59
N GLU A 276 -32.25 11.61 43.07
CA GLU A 276 -33.49 12.01 43.79
C GLU A 276 -33.93 11.03 44.91
N LEU A 277 -33.31 9.85 44.99
CA LEU A 277 -33.51 8.83 46.02
C LEU A 277 -32.68 9.05 47.31
N ASP A 278 -31.68 9.95 47.27
CA ASP A 278 -30.98 10.46 48.47
C ASP A 278 -31.24 11.98 48.59
N PRO A 279 -31.97 12.45 49.61
CA PRO A 279 -32.28 13.86 49.79
C PRO A 279 -31.04 14.73 50.09
N ASN A 280 -29.90 14.13 50.44
CA ASN A 280 -28.66 14.83 50.79
C ASN A 280 -27.80 15.18 49.56
N ILE A 281 -28.18 14.72 48.36
CA ILE A 281 -27.40 14.88 47.12
C ILE A 281 -28.21 15.64 46.07
N ASN A 282 -27.65 16.74 45.55
CA ASN A 282 -28.30 17.47 44.46
C ASN A 282 -27.28 18.09 43.49
N ILE A 283 -27.56 18.02 42.19
CA ILE A 283 -26.77 18.75 41.17
C ILE A 283 -27.44 20.11 40.95
N VAL A 284 -26.95 21.16 41.61
CA VAL A 284 -27.50 22.52 41.49
C VAL A 284 -26.92 23.29 40.30
N VAL A 285 -27.62 24.34 39.85
CA VAL A 285 -27.17 25.22 38.75
C VAL A 285 -26.58 26.49 39.32
N VAL A 286 -25.28 26.70 39.09
CA VAL A 286 -24.58 27.93 39.48
C VAL A 286 -24.66 28.92 38.31
N ARG A 287 -25.55 29.91 38.45
CA ARG A 287 -25.84 30.91 37.39
C ARG A 287 -24.55 31.50 36.81
N SER A 288 -24.49 31.59 35.49
CA SER A 288 -23.35 32.10 34.71
C SER A 288 -22.00 31.39 34.90
N LYS A 289 -21.96 30.21 35.54
CA LYS A 289 -20.74 29.38 35.66
C LYS A 289 -20.94 27.94 35.19
N GLY A 290 -21.92 27.22 35.74
CA GLY A 290 -22.12 25.80 35.43
C GLY A 290 -22.95 25.07 36.48
N TYR A 291 -22.42 23.96 36.98
CA TYR A 291 -23.12 23.07 37.92
C TYR A 291 -22.23 22.72 39.10
N LYS A 292 -22.84 22.38 40.23
CA LYS A 292 -22.17 21.89 41.43
C LYS A 292 -22.92 20.64 41.90
N LEU A 293 -22.20 19.57 42.23
CA LEU A 293 -22.78 18.47 43.00
C LEU A 293 -22.67 18.86 44.47
N GLU A 294 -23.81 19.18 45.07
CA GLU A 294 -23.93 19.43 46.50
C GLU A 294 -24.16 18.11 47.21
N ILE A 295 -23.35 17.89 48.24
CA ILE A 295 -23.42 16.73 49.13
C ILE A 295 -23.46 17.29 50.54
N SER A 296 -24.62 17.16 51.19
CA SER A 296 -24.79 17.39 52.62
C SER A 296 -24.29 16.18 53.40
N ALA A 297 -23.76 16.42 54.59
CA ALA A 297 -23.29 15.41 55.54
C ALA A 297 -24.13 15.45 56.82
#